data_AF-A0A960JFA4-F1
#
_entry.id   AF-A0A960JFA4-F1
#
_cell.length_a   1.000
_cell.length_b   1.000
_cell.length_c   1.000
_cell.angle_alpha   90.00
_cell.angle_beta   90.00
_cell.angle_gamma   90.00
#
_symmetry.space_group_name_H-M   'P 1'
#
loop_
_entity.id
_entity.type
_entity.pdbx_description
1 polymer ?
#
loop_
_entity_poly.entity_id
_entity_poly.type
_entity_poly.pdbx_seq_one_letter_code
_entity_poly.pdbx_strand_id
1 'polypeptide(L)'
;MSEDVNDGSEIAQPYYLDRPGKEKRIPMILSIPHAGTGFPPDLVEKFDEDILSEMDDTDWNLDQLYDFAPEMGVTVIHAKYSRWVIDLNREPNSKPLYDDGRLITALCPTTDFLGADLYTEKEHE
;
A
#
# COMPACT_ATOMS: atom_id res chain seq x y z
N MET A 1 -13.05 -28.14 13.09
CA MET A 1 -12.90 -26.90 13.87
C MET A 1 -11.60 -27.04 14.64
N SER A 2 -10.50 -26.67 13.99
CA SER A 2 -9.21 -26.47 14.66
C SER A 2 -9.14 -24.99 14.99
N GLU A 3 -9.18 -24.68 16.28
CA GLU A 3 -8.95 -23.34 16.80
C GLU A 3 -7.44 -23.09 16.73
N ASP A 4 -7.03 -22.21 15.82
CA ASP A 4 -5.66 -21.72 15.78
C ASP A 4 -5.44 -20.80 16.99
N VAL A 5 -4.58 -21.25 17.89
CA VAL A 5 -4.11 -20.48 19.04
C VAL A 5 -3.12 -19.43 18.51
N ASN A 6 -3.55 -18.17 18.47
CA ASN A 6 -2.69 -17.04 18.14
C ASN A 6 -1.94 -16.59 19.39
N ASP A 7 -0.63 -16.87 19.48
CA ASP A 7 0.21 -16.57 20.64
C ASP A 7 0.77 -15.14 20.68
N GLY A 8 0.27 -14.25 19.81
CA GLY A 8 0.63 -12.84 19.82
C GLY A 8 2.05 -12.53 19.35
N SER A 9 2.75 -13.49 18.74
CA SER A 9 4.11 -13.29 18.20
C SER A 9 4.21 -13.19 16.67
N GLU A 10 3.10 -13.34 15.94
CA GLU A 10 3.10 -13.10 14.49
C GLU A 10 3.01 -11.60 14.20
N ILE A 11 4.13 -11.01 13.76
CA ILE A 11 4.09 -9.71 13.09
C ILE A 11 3.21 -9.89 11.86
N ALA A 12 2.01 -9.31 11.90
CA ALA A 12 1.10 -9.32 10.76
C ALA A 12 1.84 -8.77 9.53
N GLN A 13 1.85 -9.52 8.44
CA GLN A 13 2.58 -9.12 7.23
C GLN A 13 2.05 -7.79 6.70
N PRO A 14 2.91 -6.90 6.17
CA PRO A 14 2.49 -5.60 5.62
C PRO A 14 1.93 -5.71 4.20
N TYR A 15 1.67 -6.93 3.74
CA TYR A 15 1.17 -7.27 2.42
C TYR A 15 0.26 -8.49 2.48
N TYR A 16 -0.53 -8.65 1.43
CA TYR A 16 -1.24 -9.87 1.11
C TYR A 16 -0.55 -10.57 -0.06
N LEU A 17 -0.62 -11.89 -0.11
CA LEU A 17 0.09 -12.69 -1.11
C LEU A 17 -0.78 -13.87 -1.57
N ASP A 18 -1.44 -13.68 -2.70
CA ASP A 18 -2.29 -14.69 -3.31
C ASP A 18 -1.44 -15.57 -4.23
N ARG A 19 -1.30 -16.83 -3.81
CA ARG A 19 -0.48 -17.81 -4.54
C ARG A 19 -1.38 -18.72 -5.38
N PRO A 20 -1.05 -18.89 -6.68
CA PRO A 20 -1.71 -19.91 -7.48
C PRO A 20 -1.34 -21.30 -6.95
N GLY A 21 -2.20 -22.29 -7.25
CA GLY A 21 -1.88 -23.69 -7.00
C GLY A 21 -0.54 -24.08 -7.62
N LYS A 22 0.28 -24.87 -6.90
CA LYS A 22 1.68 -25.15 -7.24
C LYS A 22 1.88 -25.64 -8.68
N GLU A 23 0.99 -26.49 -9.17
CA GLU A 23 1.05 -27.06 -10.53
C GLU A 23 0.62 -26.09 -11.65
N LYS A 24 -0.03 -24.98 -11.32
CA LYS A 24 -0.51 -23.97 -12.28
C LYS A 24 0.36 -22.72 -12.32
N ARG A 25 1.35 -22.59 -11.42
CA ARG A 25 2.15 -21.38 -11.26
C ARG A 25 3.00 -21.10 -12.50
N ILE A 26 2.86 -19.90 -13.04
CA ILE A 26 3.73 -19.38 -14.11
C ILE A 26 4.77 -18.40 -13.53
N PRO A 27 5.88 -18.12 -14.23
CA PRO A 27 6.90 -17.18 -13.76
C PRO A 27 6.47 -15.71 -13.95
N MET A 28 5.32 -15.36 -13.37
CA MET A 28 4.75 -14.01 -13.42
C MET A 28 4.27 -13.61 -12.02
N ILE A 29 4.62 -12.39 -11.64
CA ILE A 29 4.16 -11.73 -10.42
C ILE A 29 3.42 -10.46 -10.82
N LEU A 30 2.20 -10.30 -10.31
CA LEU A 30 1.47 -9.05 -10.35
C LEU A 30 1.67 -8.33 -9.02
N SER A 31 2.16 -7.09 -9.05
CA SER A 31 2.39 -6.26 -7.87
C SER A 31 1.41 -5.09 -7.88
N ILE A 32 0.67 -4.92 -6.79
CA ILE A 32 -0.33 -3.87 -6.60
C ILE A 32 0.05 -3.07 -5.35
N PRO A 33 1.01 -2.12 -5.47
CA PRO A 33 1.63 -1.46 -4.33
C PRO A 33 0.72 -0.41 -3.65
N HIS A 34 -0.35 0.02 -4.31
CA HIS A 34 -1.16 1.19 -3.88
C HIS A 34 -2.62 0.88 -3.58
N ALA A 35 -3.02 -0.41 -3.52
CA ALA A 35 -4.38 -0.81 -3.14
C ALA A 35 -4.61 -0.91 -1.62
N GLY A 36 -3.56 -0.73 -0.82
CA GLY A 36 -3.68 -0.81 0.64
C GLY A 36 -4.47 0.37 1.22
N THR A 37 -5.28 0.09 2.23
CA THR A 37 -6.10 1.10 2.93
C THR A 37 -5.83 1.15 4.43
N GLY A 38 -5.00 0.24 4.94
CA GLY A 38 -4.65 0.20 6.35
C GLY A 38 -3.77 1.39 6.75
N PHE A 39 -3.97 1.84 7.98
CA PHE A 39 -3.06 2.73 8.69
C PHE A 39 -2.69 2.10 10.04
N PRO A 40 -1.42 2.14 10.45
CA PRO A 40 -1.05 1.76 11.81
C PRO A 40 -1.78 2.67 12.82
N PRO A 41 -2.32 2.14 13.94
CA PRO A 41 -3.07 2.94 14.91
C PRO A 41 -2.35 4.21 15.38
N ASP A 42 -1.05 4.09 15.68
CA ASP A 42 -0.21 5.21 16.15
C ASP A 42 0.03 6.31 15.11
N LEU A 43 -0.28 6.04 13.83
CA LEU A 43 -0.18 6.99 12.73
C LEU A 43 -1.52 7.69 12.46
N VAL A 44 -2.65 6.99 12.60
CA VAL A 44 -3.99 7.53 12.30
C VAL A 44 -4.24 8.86 13.04
N GLU A 45 -3.85 8.95 14.30
CA GLU A 45 -4.07 10.15 15.14
C GLU A 45 -3.29 11.39 14.66
N LYS A 46 -2.31 11.23 13.77
CA LYS A 46 -1.48 12.34 13.25
C LYS A 46 -2.00 12.89 11.92
N PHE A 47 -2.78 12.10 11.20
CA PHE A 47 -3.35 12.48 9.92
C PHE A 47 -4.57 13.37 10.10
N ASP A 48 -4.83 14.21 9.11
CA ASP A 48 -6.08 14.95 9.01
C ASP A 48 -7.25 13.98 8.75
N GLU A 49 -8.31 14.06 9.57
CA GLU A 49 -9.45 13.13 9.52
C GLU A 49 -10.27 13.28 8.23
N ASP A 50 -10.41 14.50 7.72
CA ASP A 50 -11.14 14.75 6.48
C ASP A 50 -10.37 14.13 5.30
N ILE A 51 -9.05 14.30 5.26
CA ILE A 51 -8.18 13.70 4.24
C ILE A 51 -8.18 12.16 4.30
N LEU A 52 -8.13 11.56 5.50
CA LEU A 52 -8.23 10.11 5.68
C LEU A 52 -9.53 9.52 5.14
N SER A 53 -10.60 10.31 5.07
CA SER A 53 -11.89 9.85 4.54
C SER A 53 -11.94 9.77 3.01
N GLU A 54 -11.02 10.47 2.33
CA GLU A 54 -11.01 10.58 0.86
C GLU A 54 -10.04 9.58 0.22
N MET A 55 -8.80 9.47 0.72
CA MET A 55 -7.75 8.55 0.20
C MET A 55 -7.71 8.51 -1.34
N ASP A 56 -7.62 9.67 -1.96
CA ASP A 56 -7.73 9.86 -3.41
C ASP A 56 -6.53 9.29 -4.19
N ASP A 57 -5.36 9.20 -3.56
CA ASP A 57 -4.16 8.61 -4.17
C ASP A 57 -4.16 7.06 -4.17
N THR A 58 -5.16 6.40 -3.58
CA THR A 58 -5.28 4.94 -3.50
C THR A 58 -5.75 4.34 -4.82
N ASP A 59 -5.11 3.23 -5.22
CA ASP A 59 -5.51 2.43 -6.38
C ASP A 59 -6.72 1.54 -6.01
N TRP A 60 -7.86 2.18 -5.79
CA TRP A 60 -9.08 1.53 -5.30
C TRP A 60 -9.50 0.34 -6.17
N ASN A 61 -9.74 -0.80 -5.51
CA ASN A 61 -10.24 -2.04 -6.08
C ASN A 61 -9.30 -2.71 -7.12
N LEU A 62 -8.04 -2.30 -7.28
CA LEU A 62 -7.14 -3.01 -8.19
C LEU A 62 -6.89 -4.46 -7.77
N ASP A 63 -6.81 -4.72 -6.46
CA ASP A 63 -6.74 -6.06 -5.89
C ASP A 63 -7.95 -6.91 -6.30
N GLN A 64 -9.16 -6.36 -6.21
CA GLN A 64 -10.39 -7.03 -6.64
C GLN A 64 -10.48 -7.16 -8.16
N LEU A 65 -10.06 -6.14 -8.91
CA LEU A 65 -10.07 -6.16 -10.37
C LEU A 65 -9.22 -7.32 -10.92
N TYR A 66 -8.15 -7.69 -10.22
CA TYR A 66 -7.23 -8.76 -10.60
C TYR A 66 -7.37 -10.04 -9.76
N ASP A 67 -8.47 -10.22 -9.02
CA ASP A 67 -8.70 -11.39 -8.17
C ASP A 67 -8.71 -12.73 -8.93
N PHE A 68 -8.93 -12.69 -10.24
CA PHE A 68 -8.85 -13.84 -11.16
C PHE A 68 -7.41 -14.29 -11.46
N ALA A 69 -6.41 -13.45 -11.22
CA ALA A 69 -5.03 -13.70 -11.66
C ALA A 69 -4.39 -14.97 -11.04
N PRO A 70 -4.62 -15.31 -9.75
CA PRO A 70 -4.20 -16.59 -9.19
C PRO A 70 -4.79 -17.81 -9.90
N GLU A 71 -6.01 -17.72 -10.45
CA GLU A 71 -6.61 -18.81 -11.22
C GLU A 71 -5.90 -19.05 -12.55
N MET A 72 -5.33 -17.98 -13.12
CA MET A 72 -4.49 -18.01 -14.33
C MET A 72 -3.03 -18.42 -14.05
N GLY A 73 -2.68 -18.72 -12.79
CA GLY A 73 -1.32 -19.13 -12.43
C GLY A 73 -0.38 -18.00 -12.02
N VAL A 74 -0.86 -16.75 -11.94
CA VAL A 74 -0.06 -15.57 -11.56
C VAL A 74 0.00 -15.47 -10.04
N THR A 75 1.18 -15.16 -9.48
CA THR A 75 1.27 -14.79 -8.06
C THR A 75 0.95 -13.32 -7.90
N VAL A 76 0.03 -12.96 -7.01
CA VAL A 76 -0.34 -11.56 -6.74
C VAL A 76 0.19 -11.16 -5.38
N ILE A 77 0.85 -10.00 -5.31
CA ILE A 77 1.22 -9.33 -4.05
C ILE A 77 0.59 -7.95 -4.04
N HIS A 78 -0.12 -7.62 -2.96
CA HIS A 78 -0.72 -6.29 -2.81
C HIS A 78 -0.49 -5.73 -1.41
N ALA A 79 -0.40 -4.39 -1.34
CA ALA A 79 -0.11 -3.69 -0.10
C ALA A 79 -1.26 -3.80 0.91
N LYS A 80 -0.91 -3.87 2.20
CA LYS A 80 -1.89 -3.75 3.28
C LYS A 80 -2.10 -2.30 3.70
N TYR A 81 -1.01 -1.54 3.75
CA TYR A 81 -1.02 -0.15 4.20
C TYR A 81 -1.17 0.81 3.02
N SER A 82 -1.81 1.95 3.29
CA SER A 82 -1.90 3.04 2.32
C SER A 82 -0.52 3.53 1.90
N ARG A 83 -0.42 3.97 0.65
CA ARG A 83 0.77 4.65 0.13
C ARG A 83 1.12 5.94 0.90
N TRP A 84 0.15 6.52 1.60
CA TRP A 84 0.37 7.66 2.49
C TRP A 84 1.16 7.30 3.74
N VAL A 85 1.15 6.03 4.15
CA VAL A 85 2.06 5.53 5.20
C VAL A 85 3.46 5.38 4.63
N ILE A 86 3.57 4.72 3.47
CA ILE A 86 4.81 4.55 2.72
C ILE A 86 4.49 4.17 1.27
N ASP A 87 5.04 4.91 0.31
CA ASP A 87 4.87 4.63 -1.11
C ASP A 87 5.87 3.55 -1.55
N LEU A 88 5.39 2.31 -1.68
CA LEU A 88 6.20 1.14 -2.07
C LEU A 88 6.73 1.19 -3.52
N ASN A 89 6.29 2.18 -4.32
CA ASN A 89 6.75 2.41 -5.68
C ASN A 89 7.67 3.64 -5.78
N ARG A 90 8.27 4.06 -4.66
CA ARG A 90 9.28 5.12 -4.59
C ARG A 90 10.65 4.59 -4.21
N GLU A 91 11.67 5.27 -4.74
CA GLU A 91 13.05 5.07 -4.33
C GLU A 91 13.22 5.47 -2.85
N PRO A 92 14.01 4.73 -2.04
CA PRO A 92 14.18 5.04 -0.62
C PRO A 92 14.72 6.45 -0.32
N ASN A 93 15.49 7.03 -1.24
CA ASN A 93 16.01 8.39 -1.12
C ASN A 93 15.11 9.44 -1.80
N SER A 94 13.86 9.10 -2.11
CA SER A 94 12.88 9.95 -2.81
C SER A 94 13.41 10.56 -4.11
N LYS A 95 14.27 9.83 -4.83
CA LYS A 95 14.81 10.30 -6.10
C LYS A 95 13.67 10.41 -7.13
N PRO A 96 13.55 11.54 -7.85
CA PRO A 96 12.61 11.71 -8.95
C PRO A 96 12.68 10.59 -9.98
N LEU A 97 11.52 10.09 -10.42
CA LEU A 97 11.43 9.16 -11.56
C LEU A 97 11.53 9.89 -12.91
N TYR A 98 11.04 11.13 -12.96
CA TYR A 98 11.04 12.01 -14.12
C TYR A 98 11.68 13.36 -13.76
N ASP A 99 12.34 13.98 -14.73
CA ASP A 99 12.98 15.30 -14.62
C ASP A 99 12.12 16.42 -15.26
N ASP A 100 10.85 16.14 -15.57
CA ASP A 100 9.92 17.03 -16.28
C ASP A 100 9.13 17.99 -15.37
N GLY A 101 9.49 18.08 -14.08
CA GLY A 101 8.93 19.05 -13.14
C GLY A 101 7.58 18.66 -12.52
N ARG A 102 7.14 17.41 -12.66
CA ARG A 102 5.97 16.90 -11.92
C ARG A 102 6.20 16.97 -10.41
N LEU A 103 5.14 17.24 -9.66
CA LEU A 103 5.12 17.06 -8.20
C LEU A 103 5.48 15.60 -7.89
N ILE A 104 6.44 15.42 -6.99
CA ILE A 104 6.90 14.11 -6.57
C ILE A 104 6.55 13.97 -5.09
N THR A 105 5.70 13.02 -4.78
CA THR A 105 5.48 12.57 -3.41
C THR A 105 6.74 11.83 -2.92
N ALA A 106 7.15 12.14 -1.69
CA ALA A 106 8.27 11.48 -1.02
C ALA A 106 7.96 10.01 -0.70
N LEU A 107 8.97 9.24 -0.27
CA LEU A 107 8.81 7.85 0.18
C LEU A 107 7.73 7.71 1.26
N CYS A 108 7.74 8.61 2.24
CA CYS A 108 6.67 8.78 3.22
C CYS A 108 5.99 10.12 2.89
N PRO A 109 4.89 10.12 2.13
CA PRO A 109 4.27 11.36 1.66
C PRO A 109 3.80 12.23 2.84
N THR A 110 4.02 13.54 2.74
CA THR A 110 3.42 14.54 3.65
C THR A 110 2.28 15.32 2.98
N THR A 111 2.15 15.19 1.65
CA THR A 111 1.06 15.75 0.86
C THR A 111 0.47 14.70 -0.08
N ASP A 112 -0.80 14.87 -0.46
CA ASP A 112 -1.44 14.11 -1.54
C ASP A 112 -0.97 14.56 -2.94
N PHE A 113 -1.55 14.00 -4.01
CA PHE A 113 -1.27 14.45 -5.39
C PHE A 113 -1.81 15.83 -5.75
N LEU A 114 -2.76 16.37 -4.98
CA LEU A 114 -3.30 17.73 -5.14
C LEU A 114 -2.49 18.79 -4.39
N GLY A 115 -1.56 18.36 -3.53
CA GLY A 115 -0.72 19.21 -2.69
C GLY A 115 -1.36 19.59 -1.35
N ALA A 116 -2.43 18.92 -0.91
CA ALA A 116 -3.00 19.09 0.42
C ALA A 116 -2.11 18.39 1.47
N ASP A 117 -1.98 18.99 2.66
CA ASP A 117 -1.21 18.41 3.76
C ASP A 117 -1.96 17.18 4.31
N LEU A 118 -1.25 16.05 4.43
CA LEU A 118 -1.82 14.80 4.98
C LEU A 118 -1.88 14.79 6.51
N TYR A 119 -0.96 15.52 7.15
CA TYR A 119 -0.80 15.55 8.61
C TYR A 119 -1.36 16.85 9.19
N THR A 120 -1.91 16.73 10.40
CA THR A 120 -2.43 17.89 11.16
C THR A 120 -1.34 18.87 11.59
N GLU A 121 -0.13 18.37 11.84
CA GLU A 121 1.05 19.17 12.15
C GLU A 121 2.03 19.21 10.96
N LYS A 122 2.61 20.38 10.71
CA LYS A 122 3.56 20.60 9.60
C LYS A 122 5.02 20.24 9.93
N GLU A 123 5.32 19.84 11.17
CA GLU A 123 6.70 19.56 11.64
C GLU A 123 7.06 18.08 11.51
N HIS A 124 7.15 17.56 10.28
CA HIS A 124 7.65 16.22 10.01
C HIS A 124 8.67 16.26 8.86
N GLU A 125 9.81 16.89 9.12
CA GLU A 125 11.07 16.72 8.35
C GLU A 125 12.11 15.93 9.15
#